data_AF-A0A564YG59-F1
#
_entry.id   AF-A0A564YG59-F1
#
_cell.length_a   1.000
_cell.length_b   1.000
_cell.length_c   1.000
_cell.angle_alpha   90.00
_cell.angle_beta   90.00
_cell.angle_gamma   90.00
#
_symmetry.space_group_name_H-M   'P 1'
#
loop_
_entity.id
_entity.type
_entity.pdbx_description
1 polymer ?
#
loop_
_entity_poly.entity_id
_entity_poly.type
_entity_poly.pdbx_seq_one_letter_code
_entity_poly.pdbx_strand_id
1 'polypeptide(L)'
;MQNGSRIKGWWATYHFILTVEAAVMLIWPSSRSYSEFRDQFMFYSFYILIVQCMQYYYQMGCLYKLRALGQRPSMDITVDGYMTWMSSRLSFVLVFLLSAYAFQIYNAYSLYCIAKAPYCQEWQPGVVALIYTFTATGNLITTLLVVKSKMALLNPSKRGFLRKKYSTVFHSDVSGVASKQYPEASESAKEK
;
A
#
# COMPACT_ATOMS: atom_id res chain seq x y z
N MET A 1 -19.08 -6.09 -11.63
CA MET A 1 -17.72 -6.60 -11.35
C MET A 1 -16.72 -5.46 -11.52
N GLN A 2 -16.22 -4.91 -10.42
CA GLN A 2 -15.27 -3.79 -10.43
C GLN A 2 -13.85 -4.35 -10.61
N ASN A 3 -13.19 -3.98 -11.70
CA ASN A 3 -11.82 -4.36 -12.02
C ASN A 3 -10.81 -3.77 -11.02
N GLY A 4 -10.67 -4.43 -9.87
CA GLY A 4 -9.58 -4.27 -8.89
C GLY A 4 -8.50 -5.36 -9.00
N SER A 5 -8.58 -6.26 -10.01
CA SER A 5 -7.77 -7.48 -10.08
C SER A 5 -6.28 -7.29 -10.33
N ARG A 6 -5.81 -6.14 -10.82
CA ARG A 6 -4.38 -5.97 -11.13
C ARG A 6 -3.48 -5.81 -9.90
N ILE A 7 -4.04 -5.45 -8.74
CA ILE A 7 -3.29 -5.35 -7.48
C ILE A 7 -3.18 -6.69 -6.75
N LYS A 8 -4.13 -7.62 -6.93
CA LYS A 8 -4.03 -8.98 -6.36
C LYS A 8 -2.99 -9.85 -7.06
N GLY A 9 -2.82 -9.71 -8.38
CA GLY A 9 -1.89 -10.54 -9.16
C GLY A 9 -0.44 -10.35 -8.75
N TRP A 10 0.07 -9.11 -8.79
CA TRP A 10 1.46 -8.82 -8.42
C TRP A 10 1.76 -9.21 -6.97
N TRP A 11 0.83 -8.97 -6.05
CA TRP A 11 1.01 -9.36 -4.65
C TRP A 11 1.18 -10.87 -4.48
N ALA A 12 0.37 -11.67 -5.16
CA ALA A 12 0.52 -13.13 -5.13
C ALA A 12 1.84 -13.57 -5.77
N THR A 13 2.17 -13.04 -6.95
CA THR A 13 3.45 -13.32 -7.64
C THR A 13 4.65 -12.96 -6.77
N TYR A 14 4.62 -11.82 -6.09
CA TYR A 14 5.67 -11.37 -5.19
C TYR A 14 5.90 -12.35 -4.03
N HIS A 15 4.83 -12.87 -3.41
CA HIS A 15 4.95 -13.90 -2.37
C HIS A 15 5.55 -15.21 -2.87
N PHE A 16 5.20 -15.64 -4.08
CA PHE A 16 5.85 -16.79 -4.71
C PHE A 16 7.35 -16.53 -4.92
N ILE A 17 7.72 -15.34 -5.39
CA ILE A 17 9.12 -14.97 -5.59
C ILE A 17 9.90 -14.97 -4.28
N LEU A 18 9.34 -14.40 -3.20
CA LEU A 18 9.96 -14.42 -1.87
C LEU A 18 10.16 -15.85 -1.34
N THR A 19 9.22 -16.75 -1.63
CA THR A 19 9.32 -18.16 -1.23
C THR A 19 10.49 -18.83 -1.95
N VAL A 20 10.64 -18.57 -3.26
CA VAL A 20 11.77 -19.07 -4.05
C VAL A 20 13.08 -18.48 -3.56
N GLU A 21 13.13 -17.17 -3.29
CA GLU A 21 14.30 -16.50 -2.72
C GLU A 21 14.74 -17.12 -1.40
N ALA A 22 13.79 -17.34 -0.48
CA ALA A 22 14.05 -17.99 0.81
C ALA A 22 14.58 -19.43 0.64
N ALA A 23 14.04 -20.19 -0.32
CA ALA A 23 14.52 -21.53 -0.62
C ALA A 23 15.96 -21.51 -1.17
N VAL A 24 16.28 -20.57 -2.06
CA VAL A 24 17.64 -20.40 -2.60
C VAL A 24 18.62 -19.97 -1.50
N MET A 25 18.21 -19.09 -0.59
CA MET A 25 19.02 -18.70 0.57
C MET A 25 19.24 -19.87 1.55
N LEU A 26 18.29 -20.80 1.65
CA LEU A 26 18.38 -21.96 2.54
C LEU A 26 19.28 -23.08 2.00
N ILE A 27 19.28 -23.31 0.68
CA ILE A 27 20.16 -24.28 0.03
C ILE A 27 21.58 -23.73 -0.22
N TRP A 28 21.81 -22.45 0.07
CA TRP A 28 23.12 -21.83 -0.14
C TRP A 28 24.16 -22.47 0.81
N PRO A 29 25.21 -23.12 0.30
CA PRO A 29 26.23 -23.71 1.15
C PRO A 29 27.01 -22.64 1.94
N SER A 30 27.61 -23.06 3.06
CA SER A 30 28.44 -22.19 3.90
C SER A 30 29.77 -21.86 3.19
N SER A 31 29.72 -20.90 2.28
CA SER A 31 30.86 -20.44 1.49
C SER A 31 31.22 -18.99 1.78
N ARG A 32 32.33 -18.53 1.19
CA ARG A 32 32.77 -17.14 1.31
C ARG A 32 31.73 -16.16 0.76
N SER A 33 31.10 -16.48 -0.37
CA SER A 33 30.03 -15.69 -0.98
C SER A 33 28.83 -15.53 -0.04
N TYR A 34 28.43 -16.60 0.64
CA TYR A 34 27.35 -16.55 1.63
C TYR A 34 27.73 -15.68 2.83
N SER A 35 28.93 -15.86 3.38
CA SER A 35 29.38 -15.10 4.55
C SER A 35 29.43 -13.60 4.31
N GLU A 36 29.87 -13.17 3.12
CA GLU A 36 29.96 -11.74 2.75
C GLU A 36 28.57 -11.09 2.59
N PHE A 37 27.59 -11.85 2.07
CA PHE A 37 26.25 -11.32 1.82
C PHE A 37 25.29 -11.45 3.01
N ARG A 38 25.52 -12.39 3.92
CA ARG A 38 24.62 -12.72 5.04
C ARG A 38 24.26 -11.51 5.90
N ASP A 39 25.24 -10.70 6.29
CA ASP A 39 24.99 -9.55 7.16
C ASP A 39 24.15 -8.47 6.46
N GLN A 40 24.43 -8.24 5.16
CA GLN A 40 23.63 -7.33 4.33
C GLN A 40 22.19 -7.83 4.18
N PHE A 41 22.01 -9.13 3.95
CA PHE A 41 20.70 -9.77 3.85
C PHE A 41 19.90 -9.67 5.17
N MET A 42 20.55 -9.86 6.32
CA MET A 42 19.91 -9.72 7.62
C MET A 42 19.45 -8.28 7.88
N PHE A 43 20.31 -7.29 7.59
CA PHE A 43 19.95 -5.89 7.72
C PHE A 43 18.80 -5.50 6.78
N TYR A 44 18.83 -5.98 5.53
CA TYR A 44 17.74 -5.79 4.58
C TYR A 44 16.43 -6.43 5.04
N SER A 45 16.48 -7.66 5.57
CA SER A 45 15.31 -8.37 6.08
C SER A 45 14.67 -7.61 7.25
N PHE A 46 15.48 -7.14 8.19
CA PHE A 46 15.00 -6.30 9.29
C PHE A 46 14.36 -5.00 8.80
N TYR A 47 15.01 -4.33 7.84
CA TYR A 47 14.48 -3.12 7.24
C TYR A 47 13.12 -3.35 6.56
N ILE A 48 12.99 -4.40 5.74
CA ILE A 48 11.74 -4.76 5.08
C ILE A 48 10.62 -5.12 6.07
N LEU A 49 10.94 -5.77 7.20
CA LEU A 49 9.95 -6.02 8.25
C LEU A 49 9.37 -4.71 8.82
N ILE A 50 10.20 -3.69 9.04
CA ILE A 50 9.74 -2.36 9.45
C ILE A 50 8.83 -1.74 8.38
N VAL A 51 9.26 -1.78 7.10
CA VAL A 51 8.44 -1.28 5.97
C VAL A 51 7.08 -1.98 5.95
N GLN A 52 7.06 -3.31 6.13
CA GLN A 52 5.85 -4.12 6.09
C GLN A 52 4.89 -3.78 7.24
N CYS A 53 5.42 -3.58 8.45
CA CYS A 53 4.63 -3.10 9.58
C CYS A 53 4.00 -1.73 9.27
N MET A 54 4.77 -0.79 8.71
CA MET A 54 4.23 0.51 8.30
C MET A 54 3.14 0.39 7.24
N GLN A 55 3.32 -0.47 6.23
CA GLN A 55 2.31 -0.72 5.20
C GLN A 55 1.05 -1.35 5.79
N TYR A 56 1.18 -2.29 6.73
CA TYR A 56 0.04 -2.90 7.42
C TYR A 56 -0.80 -1.85 8.16
N TYR A 57 -0.17 -1.02 8.99
CA TYR A 57 -0.86 0.06 9.69
C TYR A 57 -1.52 1.05 8.73
N TYR A 58 -0.86 1.37 7.61
CA TYR A 58 -1.44 2.23 6.58
C TYR A 58 -2.69 1.62 5.92
N GLN A 59 -2.64 0.33 5.56
CA GLN A 59 -3.77 -0.37 4.94
C GLN A 59 -4.97 -0.46 5.87
N MET A 60 -4.73 -0.79 7.14
CA MET A 60 -5.75 -0.74 8.19
C MET A 60 -6.36 0.66 8.28
N GLY A 61 -5.50 1.70 8.27
CA GLY A 61 -5.80 3.11 8.09
C GLY A 61 -6.88 3.41 7.04
N CYS A 62 -6.64 2.97 5.80
CA CYS A 62 -7.55 3.17 4.68
C CYS A 62 -8.85 2.37 4.80
N LEU A 63 -8.79 1.14 5.29
CA LEU A 63 -9.97 0.28 5.50
C LEU A 63 -10.97 0.93 6.46
N TYR A 64 -10.49 1.50 7.56
CA TYR A 64 -11.35 2.23 8.49
C TYR A 64 -12.03 3.43 7.85
N LYS A 65 -11.31 4.26 7.09
CA LYS A 65 -11.90 5.41 6.39
C LYS A 65 -13.00 4.99 5.42
N LEU A 66 -12.80 3.91 4.67
CA LEU A 66 -13.80 3.38 3.75
C LEU A 66 -15.04 2.83 4.48
N ARG A 67 -14.84 2.21 5.65
CA ARG A 67 -15.94 1.74 6.51
C ARG A 67 -16.73 2.90 7.12
N ALA A 68 -16.06 3.93 7.63
CA ALA A 68 -16.70 5.13 8.17
C ALA A 68 -17.50 5.91 7.11
N LEU A 69 -17.12 5.81 5.83
CA LEU A 69 -17.86 6.38 4.69
C LEU A 69 -19.06 5.50 4.24
N GLY A 70 -19.39 4.42 4.95
CA GLY A 70 -20.52 3.55 4.64
C GLY A 70 -20.35 2.70 3.37
N GLN A 71 -19.17 2.66 2.76
CA GLN A 71 -18.91 1.91 1.52
C GLN A 71 -18.73 0.38 1.74
N ARG A 72 -18.85 -0.12 2.99
CA ARG A 72 -18.84 -1.55 3.35
C ARG A 72 -19.75 -1.85 4.56
N PRO A 73 -20.47 -2.99 4.60
CA PRO A 73 -21.40 -3.33 5.69
C PRO A 73 -20.71 -3.73 7.02
N SER A 74 -21.48 -3.59 8.12
CA SER A 74 -21.20 -3.49 9.58
C SER A 74 -20.02 -4.28 10.17
N MET A 75 -19.12 -3.73 10.99
CA MET A 75 -19.17 -2.88 12.20
C MET A 75 -19.21 -3.72 13.48
N ASP A 76 -18.02 -4.17 13.89
CA ASP A 76 -17.51 -4.07 15.27
C ASP A 76 -16.01 -4.36 15.26
N ILE A 77 -15.20 -3.32 15.36
CA ILE A 77 -13.78 -3.45 15.67
C ILE A 77 -13.48 -2.34 16.69
N THR A 78 -13.50 -2.73 17.97
CA THR A 78 -12.80 -2.02 19.04
C THR A 78 -11.31 -2.17 18.79
N VAL A 79 -10.71 -1.23 18.06
CA VAL A 79 -9.24 -1.09 18.03
C VAL A 79 -8.90 0.31 18.51
N ASP A 80 -8.81 0.42 19.84
CA ASP A 80 -8.18 1.50 20.59
C ASP A 80 -6.67 1.53 20.35
N GLY A 81 -6.26 1.76 19.11
CA GLY A 81 -4.85 1.76 18.70
C GLY A 81 -4.58 2.55 17.43
N TYR A 82 -5.49 3.43 17.02
CA TYR A 82 -5.25 4.28 15.86
C TYR A 82 -4.15 5.29 16.15
N MET A 83 -2.92 4.98 15.74
CA MET A 83 -1.83 5.96 15.68
C MET A 83 -2.16 7.00 14.59
N THR A 84 -2.89 8.05 14.99
CA THR A 84 -3.37 9.15 14.13
C THR A 84 -2.26 9.82 13.33
N TRP A 85 -1.01 9.77 13.83
CA TRP A 85 0.19 10.27 13.16
C TRP A 85 0.44 9.66 11.77
N MET A 86 0.20 8.35 11.57
CA MET A 86 0.50 7.65 10.31
C MET A 86 -0.62 7.83 9.26
N SER A 87 -1.85 8.15 9.67
CA SER A 87 -3.03 8.12 8.78
C SER A 87 -3.10 9.27 7.77
N SER A 88 -2.22 10.25 7.88
CA SER A 88 -2.41 11.56 7.25
C SER A 88 -1.81 11.66 5.84
N ARG A 89 -0.78 10.88 5.47
CA ARG A 89 -0.10 11.06 4.16
C ARG A 89 0.44 9.76 3.55
N LEU A 90 -0.19 9.30 2.46
CA LEU A 90 0.33 8.24 1.57
C LEU A 90 1.80 8.47 1.17
N SER A 91 2.19 9.74 1.01
CA SER A 91 3.56 10.11 0.65
C SER A 91 4.60 9.67 1.68
N PHE A 92 4.26 9.59 2.97
CA PHE A 92 5.21 9.17 4.01
C PHE A 92 5.61 7.70 3.85
N VAL A 93 4.62 6.83 3.69
CA VAL A 93 4.84 5.39 3.42
C VAL A 93 5.58 5.21 2.10
N LEU A 94 5.29 6.04 1.10
CA LEU A 94 5.92 5.95 -0.21
C LEU A 94 7.42 6.28 -0.17
N VAL A 95 7.85 7.23 0.66
CA VAL A 95 9.28 7.54 0.83
C VAL A 95 10.03 6.33 1.39
N PHE A 96 9.48 5.70 2.43
CA PHE A 96 10.09 4.50 3.05
C PHE A 96 10.09 3.30 2.10
N LEU A 97 9.08 3.22 1.23
CA LEU A 97 8.98 2.19 0.20
C LEU A 97 10.03 2.40 -0.91
N LEU A 98 10.26 3.64 -1.33
CA LEU A 98 11.26 3.96 -2.35
C LEU A 98 12.69 3.67 -1.84
N SER A 99 12.98 3.96 -0.57
CA SER A 99 14.26 3.59 0.03
C SER A 99 14.45 2.08 0.11
N ALA A 100 13.38 1.31 0.34
CA ALA A 100 13.43 -0.15 0.27
C ALA A 100 13.84 -0.65 -1.11
N TYR A 101 13.32 -0.04 -2.18
CA TYR A 101 13.67 -0.40 -3.55
C TYR A 101 15.10 0.00 -3.90
N ALA A 102 15.56 1.16 -3.44
CA ALA A 102 16.95 1.57 -3.62
C ALA A 102 17.91 0.58 -2.94
N PHE A 103 17.59 0.17 -1.70
CA PHE A 103 18.38 -0.84 -1.00
C PHE A 103 18.31 -2.21 -1.68
N GLN A 104 17.15 -2.59 -2.22
CA GLN A 104 17.00 -3.82 -3.00
C GLN A 104 17.87 -3.83 -4.27
N ILE A 105 17.96 -2.71 -4.99
CA ILE A 105 18.85 -2.56 -6.15
C ILE A 105 20.33 -2.62 -5.71
N TYR A 106 20.67 -2.01 -4.57
CA TYR A 106 22.01 -2.11 -4.01
C TYR A 106 22.39 -3.56 -3.70
N ASN A 107 21.50 -4.34 -3.08
CA ASN A 107 21.73 -5.76 -2.82
C ASN A 107 21.91 -6.57 -4.12
N ALA A 108 21.12 -6.27 -5.16
CA ALA A 108 21.29 -6.90 -6.48
C ALA A 108 22.68 -6.59 -7.08
N TYR A 109 23.16 -5.36 -6.94
CA TYR A 109 24.49 -4.97 -7.41
C TYR A 109 25.61 -5.66 -6.60
N SER A 110 25.52 -5.68 -5.28
CA SER A 110 26.47 -6.40 -4.42
C SER A 110 26.56 -7.88 -4.78
N LEU A 111 25.42 -8.55 -4.95
CA LEU A 111 25.36 -9.95 -5.37
C LEU A 111 25.93 -10.18 -6.78
N TYR A 112 25.69 -9.24 -7.71
CA TYR A 112 26.28 -9.30 -9.05
C TYR A 112 27.81 -9.22 -9.01
N CYS A 113 28.37 -8.36 -8.15
CA CYS A 113 29.81 -8.29 -7.93
C CYS A 113 30.35 -9.59 -7.31
N ILE A 114 29.66 -10.16 -6.32
CA ILE A 114 30.04 -11.45 -5.71
C ILE A 114 29.99 -12.58 -6.73
N ALA A 115 28.94 -12.63 -7.58
CA ALA A 115 28.78 -13.65 -8.62
C ALA A 115 29.87 -13.60 -9.69
N LYS A 116 30.49 -12.44 -9.93
CA LYS A 116 31.63 -12.29 -10.85
C LYS A 116 32.99 -12.56 -10.21
N ALA A 117 33.05 -12.71 -8.90
CA ALA A 117 34.32 -12.90 -8.22
C ALA A 117 34.93 -14.27 -8.58
N PRO A 118 36.25 -14.38 -8.78
CA PRO A 118 36.89 -15.61 -9.25
C PRO A 118 36.79 -16.78 -8.25
N TYR A 119 36.58 -16.48 -6.96
CA TYR A 119 36.37 -17.48 -5.92
C TYR A 119 34.93 -18.01 -5.86
N CYS A 120 33.98 -17.34 -6.53
CA CYS A 120 32.58 -17.74 -6.53
C CYS A 120 32.33 -18.72 -7.67
N GLN A 121 32.21 -20.00 -7.33
CA GLN A 121 31.82 -21.07 -8.26
C GLN A 121 30.32 -21.39 -8.16
N GLU A 122 29.59 -20.62 -7.35
CA GLU A 122 28.21 -20.85 -6.98
C GLU A 122 27.27 -20.11 -7.92
N TRP A 123 26.16 -20.77 -8.28
CA TRP A 123 25.13 -20.18 -9.12
C TRP A 123 24.12 -19.35 -8.30
N GLN A 124 24.04 -19.60 -6.99
CA GLN A 124 23.11 -18.96 -6.06
C GLN A 124 23.20 -17.42 -6.09
N PRO A 125 24.37 -16.77 -5.90
CA PRO A 125 24.42 -15.30 -5.92
C PRO A 125 23.95 -14.69 -7.23
N GLY A 126 24.21 -15.36 -8.37
CA GLY A 126 23.71 -14.93 -9.67
C GLY A 126 22.18 -14.98 -9.78
N VAL A 127 21.57 -16.08 -9.33
CA VAL A 127 20.10 -16.22 -9.34
C VAL A 127 19.42 -15.25 -8.37
N VAL A 128 19.96 -15.08 -7.16
CA VAL A 128 19.40 -14.13 -6.19
C VAL A 128 19.52 -12.69 -6.70
N ALA A 129 20.63 -12.32 -7.36
CA ALA A 129 20.75 -11.00 -8.01
C ALA A 129 19.65 -10.77 -9.07
N LEU A 130 19.35 -11.78 -9.90
CA LEU A 130 18.27 -11.70 -10.89
C LEU A 130 16.90 -11.55 -10.23
N ILE A 131 16.63 -12.32 -9.17
CA ILE A 131 15.39 -12.23 -8.41
C ILE A 131 15.20 -10.82 -7.83
N TYR A 132 16.23 -10.24 -7.20
CA TYR A 132 16.13 -8.87 -6.67
C TYR A 132 15.91 -7.84 -7.77
N THR A 133 16.57 -7.98 -8.92
CA THR A 133 16.42 -7.05 -10.04
C THR A 133 15.00 -7.10 -10.62
N PHE A 134 14.46 -8.30 -10.82
CA PHE A 134 13.08 -8.49 -11.29
C PHE A 134 12.06 -7.91 -10.30
N THR A 135 12.27 -8.20 -9.02
CA THR A 135 11.37 -7.77 -7.95
C THR A 135 11.39 -6.25 -7.78
N ALA A 136 12.58 -5.63 -7.77
CA ALA A 136 12.73 -4.18 -7.73
C ALA A 136 12.03 -3.51 -8.92
N THR A 137 12.19 -4.06 -10.13
CA THR A 137 11.55 -3.54 -11.34
C THR A 137 10.02 -3.62 -11.25
N GLY A 138 9.46 -4.77 -10.88
CA GLY A 138 8.02 -4.94 -10.75
C GLY A 138 7.40 -4.08 -9.64
N ASN A 139 8.10 -3.93 -8.51
CA ASN A 139 7.72 -3.05 -7.42
C ASN A 139 7.76 -1.57 -7.80
N LEU A 140 8.76 -1.15 -8.59
CA LEU A 140 8.86 0.22 -9.10
C LEU A 140 7.74 0.53 -10.08
N ILE A 141 7.45 -0.36 -11.04
CA ILE A 141 6.37 -0.19 -12.01
C ILE A 141 5.01 -0.08 -11.30
N THR A 142 4.72 -0.98 -10.37
CA THR A 142 3.45 -0.99 -9.63
C THR A 142 3.28 0.28 -8.79
N THR A 143 4.34 0.73 -8.14
CA THR A 143 4.34 1.99 -7.37
C THR A 143 4.12 3.20 -8.28
N LEU A 144 4.81 3.28 -9.41
CA LEU A 144 4.62 4.35 -10.40
C LEU A 144 3.18 4.40 -10.92
N LEU A 145 2.55 3.25 -11.19
CA LEU A 145 1.15 3.19 -11.62
C LEU A 145 0.19 3.73 -10.54
N VAL A 146 0.45 3.42 -9.27
CA VAL A 146 -0.33 3.96 -8.15
C VAL A 146 -0.15 5.47 -8.03
N VAL A 147 1.09 5.96 -8.11
CA VAL A 147 1.39 7.40 -8.07
C VAL A 147 0.71 8.13 -9.22
N LYS A 148 0.84 7.65 -10.46
CA LYS A 148 0.16 8.22 -11.63
C LYS A 148 -1.35 8.24 -11.46
N SER A 149 -1.94 7.16 -10.94
CA SER A 149 -3.38 7.09 -10.66
C SER A 149 -3.81 8.12 -9.62
N LYS A 150 -3.03 8.29 -8.55
CA LYS A 150 -3.30 9.28 -7.49
C LYS A 150 -3.14 10.72 -8.00
N MET A 151 -2.10 11.01 -8.77
CA MET A 151 -1.90 12.31 -9.41
C MET A 151 -3.03 12.65 -10.38
N ALA A 152 -3.50 11.66 -11.17
CA ALA A 152 -4.64 11.83 -12.07
C ALA A 152 -5.96 12.13 -11.33
N LEU A 153 -6.15 11.60 -10.12
CA LEU A 153 -7.31 11.91 -9.27
C LEU A 153 -7.19 13.29 -8.58
N LEU A 154 -5.97 13.73 -8.27
CA LEU A 154 -5.68 15.04 -7.68
C LEU A 154 -5.66 16.18 -8.69
N ASN A 155 -5.81 15.87 -9.99
CA ASN A 155 -5.79 16.84 -11.08
C ASN A 155 -6.89 17.91 -10.89
N PRO A 156 -6.55 19.20 -10.77
CA PRO A 156 -7.45 20.26 -10.29
C PRO A 156 -8.73 20.42 -11.13
N SER A 157 -8.68 20.22 -12.45
CA SER A 157 -9.86 20.28 -13.32
C SER A 157 -10.94 19.26 -12.95
N LYS A 158 -10.56 18.04 -12.50
CA LYS A 158 -11.53 17.02 -12.06
C LYS A 158 -12.00 17.26 -10.63
N ARG A 159 -11.12 17.77 -9.76
CA ARG A 159 -11.46 18.08 -8.36
C ARG A 159 -12.51 19.19 -8.25
N GLY A 160 -12.41 20.22 -9.09
CA GLY A 160 -13.42 21.29 -9.19
C GLY A 160 -14.78 20.78 -9.67
N PHE A 161 -14.80 19.90 -10.68
CA PHE A 161 -16.02 19.28 -11.20
C PHE A 161 -16.69 18.36 -10.16
N LEU A 162 -15.93 17.49 -9.49
CA LEU A 162 -16.48 16.61 -8.46
C LEU A 162 -17.01 17.40 -7.26
N ARG A 163 -16.29 18.45 -6.83
CA ARG A 163 -16.77 19.35 -5.76
C ARG A 163 -18.08 20.04 -6.13
N LYS A 164 -18.22 20.56 -7.36
CA LYS A 164 -19.49 21.13 -7.83
C LYS A 164 -20.61 20.10 -7.89
N LYS A 165 -20.34 18.90 -8.44
CA LYS A 165 -21.33 17.83 -8.62
C LYS A 165 -21.88 17.27 -7.31
N TYR A 166 -21.05 17.10 -6.28
CA TYR A 166 -21.50 16.58 -4.98
C TYR A 166 -22.02 17.69 -4.04
N SER A 167 -21.60 18.95 -4.23
CA SER A 167 -22.16 20.10 -3.51
C SER A 167 -23.62 20.38 -3.89
N THR A 168 -24.00 20.16 -5.14
CA THR A 168 -25.40 20.37 -5.59
C THR A 168 -26.31 19.23 -5.14
N VAL A 169 -25.83 17.98 -5.14
CA VAL A 169 -26.62 16.83 -4.69
C VAL A 169 -26.97 16.92 -3.19
N PHE A 170 -26.01 17.31 -2.35
CA PHE A 170 -26.27 17.45 -0.90
C PHE A 170 -27.31 18.54 -0.60
N HIS A 171 -27.32 19.63 -1.38
CA HIS A 171 -28.33 20.68 -1.24
C HIS A 171 -29.73 20.23 -1.70
N SER A 172 -29.80 19.28 -2.64
CA SER A 172 -31.07 18.77 -3.19
C SER A 172 -31.76 17.82 -2.20
N ASP A 173 -30.99 16.95 -1.53
CA ASP A 173 -31.51 16.02 -0.53
C ASP A 173 -31.98 16.75 0.75
N VAL A 174 -31.31 17.82 1.16
CA VAL A 174 -31.73 18.61 2.34
C VAL A 174 -33.06 19.34 2.06
N SER A 175 -33.27 19.87 0.86
CA SER A 175 -34.53 20.54 0.48
C SER A 175 -35.70 19.57 0.32
N GLY A 176 -35.45 18.32 -0.06
CA GLY A 176 -36.47 17.26 -0.16
C GLY A 176 -36.89 16.66 1.18
N VAL A 177 -36.04 16.73 2.21
CA VAL A 177 -36.35 16.26 3.56
C VAL A 177 -37.04 17.35 4.40
N ALA A 178 -36.66 18.62 4.24
CA ALA A 178 -37.28 19.73 4.98
C ALA A 178 -38.76 19.96 4.63
N SER A 179 -39.21 19.53 3.45
CA SER A 179 -40.58 19.71 2.95
C SER A 179 -41.58 18.64 3.44
N LYS A 180 -41.14 17.61 4.19
CA LYS A 180 -42.00 16.52 4.68
C LYS A 180 -42.35 16.56 6.19
N GLN A 181 -41.87 17.54 6.96
CA GLN A 181 -41.93 17.50 8.44
C GLN A 181 -42.91 18.51 9.08
N TYR A 182 -43.90 19.09 8.38
CA TYR A 182 -44.96 19.88 9.03
C TYR A 182 -46.31 19.75 8.31
N PRO A 183 -47.24 18.90 8.79
CA PRO A 183 -48.66 19.15 8.63
C PRO A 183 -49.09 20.27 9.58
N GLU A 184 -49.85 21.23 9.06
CA GLU A 184 -50.48 22.33 9.78
C GLU A 184 -51.24 21.85 11.02
N ALA A 185 -50.91 22.41 12.19
CA ALA A 185 -51.77 22.35 13.36
C ALA A 185 -52.52 23.69 13.46
N SER A 186 -53.64 23.80 12.75
CA SER A 186 -54.67 24.78 13.04
C SER A 186 -55.66 24.21 14.05
N GLU A 187 -56.13 25.11 14.94
CA GLU A 187 -57.36 25.03 15.74
C GLU A 187 -57.36 24.31 17.11
N SER A 188 -57.50 25.17 18.14
CA SER A 188 -58.43 25.09 19.28
C SER A 188 -57.76 25.18 20.67
N ALA A 189 -57.68 26.41 21.19
CA ALA A 189 -57.57 26.67 22.62
C ALA A 189 -58.34 27.95 22.97
N LYS A 190 -59.67 27.82 23.09
CA LYS A 190 -60.53 28.70 23.88
C LYS A 190 -61.02 27.88 25.07
N GLU A 191 -60.46 28.09 26.26
CA GLU A 191 -61.21 28.03 27.52
C GLU A 191 -60.36 28.54 28.70
N LYS A 192 -60.55 29.83 29.03
CA LYS A 192 -60.86 30.40 30.36
C LYS A 192 -60.49 31.88 30.41
#